data_AF-A0A7J8XIF7-F1
#
_entry.id   AF-A0A7J8XIF7-F1
#
_cell.length_a   1.000
_cell.length_b   1.000
_cell.length_c   1.000
_cell.angle_alpha   90.00
_cell.angle_beta   90.00
_cell.angle_gamma   90.00
#
_symmetry.space_group_name_H-M   'P 1'
#
loop_
_entity.id
_entity.type
_entity.pdbx_description
1 polymer ?
#
loop_
_entity_poly.entity_id
_entity_poly.type
_entity_poly.pdbx_seq_one_letter_code
_entity_poly.pdbx_strand_id
1 'polypeptide(L)'
;MRKDGMLYISGEHPMGKNQIKRFNKKIDVSKYEIKGIEAQFEGGKLQLRLPCTYPPITFLTIGKNPNYRALILRLSHKFVKGTTSSAMALALLLLLGVFMYKYLECISIQN
;
A
#
# COMPACT_ATOMS: atom_id res chain seq x y z
N MET A 1 -26.04 -4.41 2.46
CA MET A 1 -24.91 -4.35 3.42
C MET A 1 -23.84 -3.42 2.88
N ARG A 2 -23.48 -2.34 3.59
CA ARG A 2 -22.33 -1.50 3.22
C ARG A 2 -21.06 -2.35 3.36
N LYS A 3 -20.23 -2.40 2.32
CA LYS A 3 -18.87 -2.94 2.43
C LYS A 3 -18.08 -1.92 3.23
N ASP A 4 -17.74 -2.25 4.46
CA ASP A 4 -16.94 -1.41 5.37
C ASP A 4 -15.46 -1.38 4.99
N GLY A 5 -15.06 -2.12 3.94
CA GLY A 5 -13.68 -2.20 3.49
C GLY A 5 -12.81 -3.05 4.41
N MET A 6 -13.40 -3.87 5.28
CA MET A 6 -12.68 -4.69 6.24
C MET A 6 -12.78 -6.17 5.88
N LEU A 7 -11.66 -6.88 5.98
CA LEU A 7 -11.59 -8.33 5.94
C LEU A 7 -11.59 -8.87 7.37
N TYR A 8 -12.56 -9.73 7.66
CA TYR A 8 -12.72 -10.37 8.96
C TYR A 8 -12.28 -11.83 8.87
N ILE A 9 -11.35 -12.22 9.74
CA ILE A 9 -10.83 -13.59 9.82
C ILE A 9 -11.07 -14.08 11.24
N SER A 10 -11.87 -15.12 11.38
CA SER A 10 -12.17 -15.75 12.66
C SER A 10 -11.93 -17.25 12.57
N GLY A 11 -11.58 -17.86 13.69
CA GLY A 11 -11.52 -19.30 13.80
C GLY A 11 -11.72 -19.77 15.23
N GLU A 12 -12.20 -21.00 15.33
CA GLU A 12 -12.43 -21.69 16.59
C GLU A 12 -11.71 -23.03 16.54
N HIS A 13 -11.05 -23.39 17.63
CA HIS A 13 -10.33 -24.64 17.76
C HIS A 13 -10.67 -25.31 19.10
N PRO A 14 -11.30 -26.50 19.10
CA PRO A 14 -11.58 -27.23 20.33
C PRO A 14 -10.27 -27.78 20.92
N MET A 15 -10.04 -27.55 22.22
CA MET A 15 -8.82 -27.92 22.96
C MET A 15 -9.03 -29.08 23.95
N GLY A 16 -10.23 -29.68 23.97
CA GLY A 16 -10.58 -30.76 24.90
C GLY A 16 -11.97 -30.54 25.53
N LYS A 17 -12.23 -31.18 26.68
CA LYS A 17 -13.54 -31.09 27.36
C LYS A 17 -13.87 -29.64 27.71
N ASN A 18 -14.87 -29.08 27.05
CA ASN A 18 -15.41 -27.72 27.21
C ASN A 18 -14.43 -26.56 27.02
N GLN A 19 -13.30 -26.75 26.33
CA GLN A 19 -12.39 -25.65 26.00
C GLN A 19 -12.36 -25.38 24.50
N ILE A 20 -12.61 -24.12 24.13
CA ILE A 20 -12.55 -23.64 22.74
C ILE A 20 -11.61 -22.45 22.71
N LYS A 21 -10.55 -22.53 21.89
CA LYS A 21 -9.69 -21.40 21.57
C LYS A 21 -10.29 -20.64 20.39
N ARG A 22 -10.47 -19.34 20.54
CA ARG A 22 -11.02 -18.47 19.49
C ARG A 22 -10.00 -17.41 19.09
N PHE A 23 -10.04 -17.01 17.83
CA PHE A 23 -9.36 -15.81 17.37
C PHE A 23 -10.26 -15.01 16.44
N ASN A 24 -10.05 -13.70 16.43
CA ASN A 24 -10.68 -12.76 15.51
C ASN A 24 -9.65 -11.72 15.11
N LYS A 25 -9.44 -11.57 13.79
CA LYS A 25 -8.52 -10.61 13.20
C LYS A 25 -9.27 -9.78 12.16
N LYS A 26 -9.02 -8.48 12.17
CA LYS A 26 -9.57 -7.53 11.23
C LYS A 26 -8.44 -6.91 10.43
N ILE A 27 -8.60 -6.81 9.12
CA ILE A 27 -7.61 -6.23 8.20
C ILE A 27 -8.34 -5.20 7.35
N ASP A 28 -7.82 -3.97 7.30
CA ASP A 28 -8.32 -2.97 6.36
C ASP A 28 -7.89 -3.36 4.94
N VAL A 29 -8.88 -3.59 4.08
CA VAL A 29 -8.67 -3.95 2.67
C VAL A 29 -9.17 -2.89 1.69
N SER A 30 -9.47 -1.68 2.16
CA SER A 30 -9.95 -0.56 1.34
C SER A 30 -9.01 -0.18 0.19
N LYS A 31 -7.72 -0.50 0.31
CA LYS A 31 -6.67 -0.20 -0.67
C LYS A 31 -6.43 -1.31 -1.71
N TYR A 32 -7.07 -2.46 -1.55
CA TYR A 32 -6.87 -3.62 -2.42
C TYR A 32 -8.06 -3.85 -3.35
N GLU A 33 -7.78 -4.49 -4.48
CA GLU A 33 -8.81 -4.96 -5.39
C GLU A 33 -9.53 -6.18 -4.79
N ILE A 34 -10.72 -5.93 -4.24
CA ILE A 34 -11.52 -6.94 -3.55
C ILE A 34 -11.78 -8.19 -4.41
N LYS A 35 -11.93 -8.03 -5.73
CA LYS A 35 -12.22 -9.15 -6.65
C LYS A 35 -11.05 -10.14 -6.80
N GLY A 36 -9.83 -9.72 -6.51
CA GLY A 36 -8.63 -10.55 -6.61
C GLY A 36 -8.10 -11.04 -5.27
N ILE A 37 -8.85 -10.86 -4.18
CA ILE A 37 -8.46 -11.39 -2.87
C ILE A 37 -8.58 -12.92 -2.91
N GLU A 38 -7.47 -13.61 -2.68
CA GLU A 38 -7.39 -15.07 -2.62
C GLU A 38 -6.86 -15.51 -1.25
N ALA A 39 -7.28 -16.69 -0.79
CA ALA A 39 -6.85 -17.27 0.48
C ALA A 39 -6.48 -18.74 0.29
N GLN A 40 -5.33 -19.15 0.86
CA GLN A 40 -4.88 -20.53 0.86
C GLN A 40 -4.48 -20.94 2.27
N PHE A 41 -4.91 -22.13 2.71
CA PHE A 41 -4.52 -22.69 3.99
C PHE A 41 -3.68 -23.94 3.77
N GLU A 42 -2.44 -23.91 4.25
CA GLU A 42 -1.51 -25.03 4.09
C GLU A 42 -0.57 -25.09 5.29
N GLY A 43 -0.36 -26.30 5.84
CA GLY A 43 0.59 -26.52 6.94
C GLY A 43 0.31 -25.69 8.20
N GLY A 44 -0.95 -25.41 8.53
CA GLY A 44 -1.32 -24.59 9.69
C GLY A 44 -1.19 -23.08 9.48
N LYS A 45 -0.87 -22.63 8.27
CA LYS A 45 -0.71 -21.21 7.92
C LYS A 45 -1.81 -20.79 6.94
N LEU A 46 -2.46 -19.66 7.24
CA LEU A 46 -3.37 -18.98 6.32
C LEU A 46 -2.58 -17.92 5.54
N GLN A 47 -2.46 -18.11 4.24
CA GLN A 47 -1.87 -17.16 3.31
C GLN A 47 -2.97 -16.36 2.62
N LEU A 48 -2.79 -15.05 2.54
CA LEU A 48 -3.73 -14.13 1.88
C LEU A 48 -3.02 -13.38 0.77
N ARG A 49 -3.59 -13.40 -0.42
CA ARG A 49 -3.13 -12.61 -1.55
C ARG A 49 -4.02 -11.37 -1.68
N LEU A 50 -3.41 -10.20 -1.56
CA LEU A 50 -4.10 -8.91 -1.59
C LEU A 50 -3.55 -8.07 -2.75
N PRO A 51 -4.16 -8.14 -3.96
CA PRO A 51 -3.70 -7.34 -5.10
C PRO A 51 -4.05 -5.86 -4.90
N CYS A 52 -3.05 -4.98 -5.00
CA CYS A 52 -3.27 -3.54 -4.88
C CYS A 52 -4.02 -2.99 -6.11
N THR A 53 -5.04 -2.15 -5.88
CA THR A 53 -5.83 -1.52 -6.97
C THR A 53 -5.00 -0.54 -7.80
N TYR A 54 -3.97 0.03 -7.20
CA TYR A 54 -3.02 0.89 -7.90
C TYR A 54 -1.66 0.19 -7.90
N PRO A 55 -1.05 -0.07 -9.08
CA PRO A 55 0.34 -0.45 -9.10
C PRO A 55 1.14 0.68 -8.44
N PRO A 56 2.18 0.36 -7.66
CA PRO A 56 3.07 1.38 -7.15
C PRO A 56 3.54 2.23 -8.34
N ILE A 57 3.41 3.55 -8.23
CA ILE A 57 4.00 4.48 -9.19
C ILE A 57 5.51 4.32 -9.04
N THR A 58 6.07 3.34 -9.74
CA THR A 58 7.50 3.21 -9.92
C THR A 58 7.90 4.37 -10.82
N PHE A 59 8.87 5.18 -10.39
CA PHE A 59 9.37 6.33 -11.18
C PHE A 59 9.73 5.97 -12.63
N LEU A 60 10.02 4.69 -12.91
CA LEU A 60 10.22 4.11 -14.24
C LEU A 60 8.97 4.16 -15.16
N THR A 61 7.75 4.09 -14.61
CA THR A 61 6.50 4.12 -15.41
C THR A 61 6.04 5.55 -15.73
N ILE A 62 6.47 6.55 -14.95
CA ILE A 62 6.20 7.97 -15.22
C ILE A 62 6.86 8.41 -16.54
N GLY A 63 7.98 7.79 -16.93
CA GLY A 63 8.67 8.08 -18.18
C GLY A 63 7.97 7.59 -19.46
N LYS A 64 7.03 6.64 -19.37
CA LYS A 64 6.38 6.01 -20.54
C LYS A 64 5.02 6.61 -20.90
N ASN A 65 4.37 7.34 -19.99
CA ASN A 65 3.06 7.92 -20.28
C ASN A 65 3.21 9.36 -20.83
N PRO A 66 2.75 9.62 -22.07
CA PRO A 66 2.99 10.88 -22.76
C PRO A 66 2.41 12.11 -22.04
N ASN A 67 1.34 11.94 -21.25
CA ASN A 67 0.73 13.03 -20.49
C ASN A 67 1.62 13.52 -19.34
N TYR A 68 2.42 12.64 -18.73
CA TYR A 68 3.35 13.01 -17.65
C TYR A 68 4.71 13.44 -18.17
N ARG A 69 5.10 13.00 -19.38
CA ARG A 69 6.32 13.44 -20.07
C ARG A 69 6.31 14.96 -20.31
N ALA A 70 5.16 15.51 -20.68
CA ALA A 70 4.97 16.96 -20.83
C ALA A 70 5.04 17.72 -19.49
N LEU A 71 4.55 17.12 -18.41
CA LEU A 71 4.60 17.72 -17.06
C LEU A 71 6.04 17.77 -16.53
N ILE A 72 6.81 16.68 -16.71
CA ILE A 72 8.23 16.61 -16.31
C ILE A 72 9.08 17.59 -17.12
N LEU A 73 8.88 17.69 -18.44
CA LEU A 73 9.59 18.66 -19.28
C LEU A 73 9.27 20.12 -18.92
N ARG A 74 8.02 20.41 -18.54
CA ARG A 74 7.64 21.74 -18.07
C ARG A 74 8.22 22.06 -16.69
N LEU A 75 8.34 21.07 -15.81
CA LEU A 75 8.98 21.21 -14.51
C LEU A 75 10.50 21.41 -14.64
N SER A 76 11.18 20.63 -15.49
CA SER A 76 12.63 20.77 -15.68
C SER A 76 13.00 22.13 -16.31
N HIS A 77 12.22 22.62 -17.27
CA HIS A 77 12.50 23.92 -17.90
C HIS A 77 12.27 25.12 -16.96
N LYS A 78 11.37 24.99 -15.96
CA LYS A 78 11.20 26.00 -14.89
C LYS A 78 12.28 25.88 -13.80
N PHE A 79 12.74 24.68 -13.48
CA PHE A 79 13.80 24.46 -12.49
C PHE A 79 15.20 24.91 -12.96
N VAL A 80 15.48 24.88 -14.27
CA VAL A 80 16.79 25.30 -14.81
C VAL A 80 16.94 26.83 -14.90
N LYS A 81 15.84 27.59 -14.90
CA LYS A 81 15.88 29.06 -15.05
C LYS A 81 15.58 29.86 -13.78
N GLY A 82 15.20 29.21 -12.69
CA GLY A 82 14.93 29.88 -11.41
C GLY A 82 15.89 29.34 -10.35
N THR A 83 16.71 30.22 -9.79
CA THR A 83 17.44 30.01 -8.54
C THR A 83 16.59 29.17 -7.57
N THR A 84 17.03 27.95 -7.29
CA THR A 84 16.35 27.04 -6.36
C THR A 84 16.43 27.64 -4.97
N SER A 85 15.40 28.39 -4.59
CA SER A 85 15.23 28.84 -3.20
C SER A 85 15.25 27.60 -2.32
N SER A 86 16.10 27.60 -1.29
CA SER A 86 16.33 26.48 -0.37
C SER A 86 15.03 25.93 0.24
N ALA A 87 13.98 26.76 0.30
CA ALA A 87 12.65 26.39 0.76
C ALA A 87 11.94 25.38 -0.16
N MET A 88 12.08 25.46 -1.48
CA MET A 88 11.47 24.47 -2.38
C MET A 88 12.17 23.11 -2.29
N ALA A 89 13.49 23.11 -2.11
CA ALA A 89 14.25 21.88 -1.91
C ALA A 89 13.85 21.19 -0.60
N LEU A 90 13.67 21.96 0.48
CA LEU A 90 13.15 21.48 1.76
C LEU A 90 11.72 20.92 1.64
N ALA A 91 10.84 21.59 0.92
CA ALA A 91 9.47 21.12 0.70
C ALA A 91 9.44 19.78 -0.06
N LEU A 92 10.29 19.63 -1.08
CA LEU A 92 10.45 18.38 -1.83
C LEU A 92 11.01 17.25 -0.96
N LEU A 93 12.01 17.54 -0.10
CA LEU A 93 12.57 16.58 0.85
C LEU A 93 11.54 16.11 1.88
N LEU A 94 10.71 17.02 2.40
CA LEU A 94 9.63 16.67 3.33
C LEU A 94 8.57 15.80 2.67
N LEU A 95 8.19 16.12 1.43
CA LEU A 95 7.26 15.28 0.65
C LEU A 95 7.82 13.88 0.40
N LEU A 96 9.11 13.77 0.07
CA LEU A 96 9.80 12.49 -0.07
C LEU A 96 9.84 11.70 1.24
N GLY A 97 10.12 12.37 2.37
CA GLY A 97 10.15 11.74 3.69
C GLY A 97 8.80 11.16 4.10
N VAL A 98 7.71 11.91 3.90
CA VAL A 98 6.34 11.42 4.16
C VAL A 98 6.00 10.22 3.26
N PHE A 99 6.46 10.24 2.00
CA PHE A 99 6.23 9.15 1.06
C PHE A 99 6.98 7.88 1.49
N MET A 100 8.25 8.02 1.90
CA MET A 100 9.07 6.91 2.39
C MET A 100 8.56 6.33 3.71
N TYR A 101 8.01 7.17 4.61
CA TYR A 101 7.41 6.70 5.86
C TYR A 101 6.20 5.80 5.60
N LYS A 102 5.28 6.23 4.72
CA LYS A 102 4.13 5.39 4.32
C LYS A 102 4.55 4.11 3.59
N TYR A 103 5.67 4.14 2.87
CA TYR A 103 6.22 2.97 2.21
C TYR A 103 6.77 1.94 3.21
N LEU A 104 7.52 2.39 4.22
CA LEU A 104 8.03 1.52 5.29
C LEU A 104 6.91 0.85 6.10
N GLU A 105 5.84 1.60 6.39
CA GLU A 105 4.65 1.06 7.06
C GLU A 105 3.97 -0.04 6.23
N CYS A 106 4.07 0.02 4.91
CA CYS A 106 3.53 -1.00 4.00
C CYS A 106 4.42 -2.26 3.93
N ILE A 107 5.74 -2.10 4.00
CA ILE A 107 6.70 -3.23 4.02
C ILE A 107 6.70 -3.96 5.36
N SER A 108 6.56 -3.24 6.49
CA SER A 108 6.66 -3.88 7.80
C SER A 108 5.53 -4.87 8.10
N ILE A 109 4.43 -4.84 7.33
CA ILE A 109 3.29 -5.77 7.45
C ILE A 109 3.52 -7.03 6.58
N GLN A 110 4.54 -7.00 5.72
CA GLN A 110 4.87 -8.08 4.78
C GLN A 110 5.88 -9.10 5.37
N ASN A 111 6.47 -8.80 6.53
CA ASN A 111 7.27 -9.72 7.37
C ASN A 111 6.43 -10.26 8.54
#